data_AF-A0AAD5ISD2-F1
#
_entry.id   AF-A0AAD5ISD2-F1
#
_cell.length_a   1.000
_cell.length_b   1.000
_cell.length_c   1.000
_cell.angle_alpha   90.00
_cell.angle_beta   90.00
_cell.angle_gamma   90.00
#
_symmetry.space_group_name_H-M   'P 1'
#
loop_
_entity.id
_entity.type
_entity.pdbx_description
1 polymer ?
#
loop_
_entity_poly.entity_id
_entity_poly.type
_entity_poly.pdbx_seq_one_letter_code
_entity_poly.pdbx_strand_id
1 'polypeptide(L)'
;MVAGKEDIAVSAVICLGYPLKGMKGAVRDETLLQLTVPVMFVQGSKDGLCPLEKLEAVREKMKPMNKLHVIDGGDHSFKIAKKHLQINGSTHDEVEDHAVQSIAEFISTSLGESLHSEVSSTKWEFITMTGQEEDLIYRMYRLVGDRWDLIAGRLPGRNADEIERFWIMKHSQVFDEKRNQAKNS
;
A
#
# COMPACT_ATOMS: atom_id res chain seq x y z
N MET A 1 -14.24 -8.78 3.26
CA MET A 1 -14.38 -9.36 4.62
C MET A 1 -13.34 -10.45 4.77
N VAL A 2 -12.38 -10.28 5.68
CA VAL A 2 -11.50 -11.39 6.08
C VAL A 2 -12.25 -12.18 7.14
N ALA A 3 -12.65 -13.41 6.83
CA ALA A 3 -13.16 -14.35 7.82
C ALA A 3 -11.97 -15.11 8.40
N GLY A 4 -11.46 -14.65 9.54
CA GLY A 4 -10.41 -15.35 10.28
C GLY A 4 -11.01 -16.29 11.31
N LYS A 5 -10.54 -17.54 11.36
CA LYS A 5 -10.67 -18.37 12.56
C LYS A 5 -9.94 -17.68 13.73
N GLU A 6 -10.37 -17.98 14.95
CA GLU A 6 -9.87 -17.40 16.20
C GLU A 6 -8.33 -17.28 16.23
N ASP A 7 -7.87 -16.14 16.77
CA ASP A 7 -6.49 -15.66 16.95
C ASP A 7 -5.77 -14.96 15.78
N ILE A 8 -6.43 -14.01 15.10
CA ILE A 8 -5.69 -12.97 14.34
C ILE A 8 -5.47 -11.76 15.26
N ALA A 9 -4.22 -11.58 15.71
CA ALA A 9 -3.80 -10.34 16.35
C ALA A 9 -3.70 -9.22 15.29
N VAL A 10 -4.66 -8.30 15.31
CA VAL A 10 -4.69 -7.15 14.40
C VAL A 10 -4.07 -5.94 15.09
N SER A 11 -3.03 -5.35 14.51
CA SER A 11 -2.38 -4.14 15.06
C SER A 11 -3.01 -2.83 14.58
N ALA A 12 -3.64 -2.82 13.40
CA ALA A 12 -4.34 -1.67 12.85
C ALA A 12 -5.35 -2.11 11.78
N VAL A 13 -6.36 -1.28 11.53
CA VAL A 13 -7.38 -1.51 10.48
C VAL A 13 -7.35 -0.36 9.48
N ILE A 14 -7.33 -0.68 8.19
CA ILE A 14 -7.50 0.29 7.11
C ILE A 14 -8.79 -0.01 6.35
N CYS A 15 -9.65 0.99 6.29
CA CYS A 15 -10.95 0.95 5.68
C CYS A 15 -10.92 1.75 4.37
N LEU A 16 -10.87 1.04 3.24
CA LEU A 16 -10.92 1.61 1.89
C LEU A 16 -12.36 1.54 1.37
N GLY A 17 -12.98 2.68 1.02
CA GLY A 17 -14.33 2.63 0.46
C GLY A 17 -15.31 2.00 1.45
N TYR A 18 -15.24 2.33 2.75
CA TYR A 18 -16.09 1.72 3.77
C TYR A 18 -17.56 2.13 3.61
N PRO A 19 -18.50 1.19 3.42
CA PRO A 19 -19.92 1.49 3.21
C PRO A 19 -20.64 1.77 4.54
N LEU A 20 -20.42 2.96 5.10
CA LEU A 20 -20.94 3.35 6.42
C LEU A 20 -22.47 3.23 6.52
N LYS A 21 -23.21 3.48 5.44
CA LYS A 21 -24.65 3.26 5.40
C LYS A 21 -25.04 2.26 4.32
N GLY A 22 -26.07 1.47 4.63
CA GLY A 22 -26.71 0.60 3.65
C GLY A 22 -27.48 1.41 2.59
N MET A 23 -27.89 0.74 1.51
CA MET A 23 -28.68 1.36 0.42
C MET A 23 -29.97 2.06 0.91
N LYS A 24 -30.54 1.59 2.03
CA LYS A 24 -31.74 2.16 2.66
C LYS A 24 -31.46 3.31 3.65
N GLY A 25 -30.21 3.73 3.80
CA GLY A 25 -29.83 4.90 4.60
C GLY A 25 -29.45 4.62 6.06
N ALA A 26 -29.70 3.41 6.57
CA ALA A 26 -29.30 3.02 7.93
C ALA A 26 -27.77 3.00 8.07
N VAL A 27 -27.27 3.72 9.08
CA VAL A 27 -25.85 3.79 9.44
C VAL A 27 -25.44 2.50 10.16
N ARG A 28 -24.21 2.02 9.91
CA ARG A 28 -23.63 0.79 10.44
C ARG A 28 -22.35 1.11 11.21
N ASP A 29 -22.49 1.82 12.33
CA ASP A 29 -21.38 2.29 13.15
C ASP A 29 -21.05 1.39 14.35
N GLU A 30 -21.98 0.52 14.77
CA GLU A 30 -21.80 -0.43 15.88
C GLU A 30 -20.47 -1.19 15.82
N THR A 31 -20.12 -1.74 14.64
CA THR A 31 -18.85 -2.46 14.45
C THR A 31 -17.64 -1.53 14.59
N LEU A 32 -17.72 -0.29 14.10
CA LEU A 32 -16.63 0.68 14.22
C LEU A 32 -16.40 1.09 15.67
N LEU A 33 -17.48 1.25 16.45
CA LEU A 33 -17.41 1.60 17.87
C LEU A 33 -16.84 0.49 18.77
N GLN A 34 -16.88 -0.76 18.29
CA GLN A 34 -16.32 -1.92 18.99
C GLN A 34 -14.82 -2.14 18.70
N LEU A 35 -14.24 -1.44 17.72
CA LEU A 35 -12.82 -1.58 17.39
C LEU A 35 -11.94 -1.07 18.53
N THR A 36 -10.90 -1.86 18.85
CA THR A 36 -9.95 -1.57 19.93
C THR A 36 -8.56 -1.20 19.43
N VAL A 37 -8.35 -1.20 18.11
CA VAL A 37 -7.06 -0.93 17.46
C VAL A 37 -7.14 0.34 16.62
N PRO A 38 -6.01 1.00 16.29
CA PRO A 38 -6.01 2.17 15.41
C PRO A 38 -6.73 1.90 14.08
N VAL A 39 -7.52 2.87 13.62
CA VAL A 39 -8.32 2.76 12.39
C VAL A 39 -8.09 3.93 11.44
N MET A 40 -7.72 3.65 10.20
CA MET A 40 -7.67 4.66 9.14
C MET A 40 -8.78 4.43 8.12
N PHE A 41 -9.43 5.51 7.70
CA PHE A 41 -10.39 5.51 6.60
C PHE A 41 -9.78 6.23 5.39
N VAL A 42 -9.92 5.63 4.21
CA VAL A 42 -9.66 6.29 2.94
C VAL A 42 -10.99 6.36 2.20
N GLN A 43 -11.46 7.58 1.94
CA GLN A 43 -12.79 7.78 1.37
C GLN A 43 -12.87 8.79 0.26
N GLY A 44 -13.63 8.44 -0.77
CA GLY A 44 -14.05 9.37 -1.79
C GLY A 44 -14.99 10.43 -1.22
N SER A 45 -14.72 11.71 -1.49
CA SER A 45 -15.61 12.82 -1.11
C SER A 45 -17.02 12.74 -1.72
N LYS A 46 -17.17 11.98 -2.82
CA LYS A 46 -18.44 11.72 -3.51
C LYS A 46 -18.97 10.31 -3.24
N ASP A 47 -18.48 9.62 -2.21
CA ASP A 47 -18.97 8.29 -1.83
C ASP A 47 -20.40 8.37 -1.26
N GLY A 48 -21.36 7.92 -2.09
CA GLY A 48 -22.77 7.85 -1.71
C GLY A 48 -23.10 6.84 -0.61
N LEU A 49 -22.21 5.86 -0.33
CA LEU A 49 -22.34 4.87 0.74
C LEU A 49 -21.67 5.33 2.04
N CYS A 50 -20.83 6.35 1.98
CA CYS A 50 -20.12 6.90 3.14
C CYS A 50 -20.10 8.44 3.16
N PRO A 51 -21.23 9.09 3.52
CA PRO A 51 -21.24 10.54 3.67
C PRO A 51 -20.24 10.97 4.75
N LEU A 52 -19.29 11.85 4.39
CA LEU A 52 -18.18 12.24 5.26
C LEU A 52 -18.65 12.83 6.60
N GLU A 53 -19.72 13.62 6.60
CA GLU A 53 -20.32 14.20 7.81
C GLU A 53 -20.78 13.12 8.80
N LYS A 54 -21.36 12.02 8.29
CA LYS A 54 -21.79 10.89 9.12
C LYS A 54 -20.59 10.09 9.62
N LEU A 55 -19.57 9.94 8.79
CA LEU A 55 -18.34 9.26 9.18
C LEU A 55 -17.63 10.03 10.29
N GLU A 56 -17.55 11.36 10.19
CA GLU A 56 -16.94 12.20 11.22
C GLU A 56 -17.64 12.05 12.57
N ALA A 57 -18.97 12.09 12.59
CA ALA A 57 -19.76 11.89 13.81
C ALA A 57 -19.56 10.50 14.45
N VAL A 58 -19.16 9.49 13.67
CA VAL A 58 -18.80 8.16 14.19
C VAL A 58 -17.36 8.15 14.70
N ARG A 59 -16.42 8.73 13.93
CA ARG A 59 -15.00 8.84 14.29
C ARG A 59 -14.78 9.57 15.62
N GLU A 60 -15.55 10.61 15.91
CA GLU A 60 -15.51 11.32 17.20
C GLU A 60 -15.90 10.42 18.40
N LYS A 61 -16.72 9.39 18.16
CA LYS A 61 -17.16 8.45 19.20
C LYS A 61 -16.25 7.23 19.32
N MET A 62 -15.32 7.04 18.36
CA MET A 62 -14.38 5.93 18.41
C MET A 62 -13.33 6.17 19.51
N LYS A 63 -13.09 5.14 20.32
CA LYS A 63 -12.09 5.17 21.39
C LYS A 63 -10.64 5.16 20.88
N PRO A 64 -10.25 4.32 19.90
CA PRO A 64 -8.86 4.28 19.45
C PRO A 64 -8.51 5.47 18.54
N MET A 65 -7.20 5.70 18.38
CA MET A 65 -6.67 6.64 17.39
C MET A 65 -7.28 6.32 16.02
N ASN A 66 -7.77 7.36 15.33
CA ASN A 66 -8.29 7.20 13.99
C ASN A 66 -7.91 8.35 13.06
N LYS A 67 -7.76 8.06 11.77
CA LYS A 67 -7.39 9.01 10.71
C LYS A 67 -8.36 8.88 9.53
N LEU A 68 -8.61 9.98 8.83
CA LEU A 68 -9.36 10.00 7.58
C LEU A 68 -8.52 10.67 6.50
N HIS A 69 -8.32 9.98 5.38
CA HIS A 69 -7.80 10.54 4.15
C HIS A 69 -8.94 10.64 3.14
N VAL A 70 -9.19 11.84 2.61
CA VAL A 70 -10.26 12.09 1.65
C VAL A 70 -9.70 12.21 0.25
N ILE A 71 -10.20 11.37 -0.65
CA ILE A 71 -9.96 11.45 -2.09
C ILE A 71 -10.98 12.44 -2.67
N ASP A 72 -10.51 13.66 -2.95
CA ASP A 72 -11.35 14.70 -3.54
C ASP A 72 -11.84 14.26 -4.93
N GLY A 73 -13.14 14.44 -5.18
CA GLY A 73 -13.83 13.99 -6.38
C GLY A 73 -14.03 12.48 -6.52
N GLY A 74 -13.45 11.65 -5.64
CA GLY A 74 -13.55 10.18 -5.69
C GLY A 74 -14.93 9.66 -5.27
N ASP A 75 -15.40 8.61 -5.92
CA ASP A 75 -16.56 7.82 -5.49
C ASP A 75 -16.16 6.68 -4.54
N HIS A 76 -17.09 5.76 -4.27
CA HIS A 76 -16.88 4.60 -3.40
C HIS A 76 -15.72 3.69 -3.84
N SER A 77 -15.45 3.63 -5.14
CA SER A 77 -14.34 2.87 -5.72
C SER A 77 -13.16 3.78 -6.07
N PHE A 78 -13.12 4.98 -5.49
CA PHE A 78 -12.10 6.01 -5.72
C PHE A 78 -11.98 6.47 -7.17
N LYS A 79 -13.01 6.24 -7.99
CA LYS A 79 -13.03 6.76 -9.36
C LYS A 79 -13.30 8.25 -9.32
N ILE A 80 -12.45 8.99 -10.03
CA ILE A 80 -12.54 10.45 -10.13
C ILE A 80 -12.93 10.79 -11.57
N ALA A 81 -13.93 11.65 -11.75
CA ALA A 81 -14.32 12.10 -13.08
C ALA A 81 -13.15 12.86 -13.74
N LYS A 82 -12.86 12.57 -15.02
CA LYS A 82 -11.77 13.22 -15.78
C LYS A 82 -11.80 14.74 -15.71
N LYS A 83 -12.99 15.34 -15.76
CA LYS A 83 -13.17 16.79 -15.63
C LYS A 83 -12.68 17.33 -14.29
N HIS A 84 -12.91 16.58 -13.20
CA HIS A 84 -12.47 16.95 -11.85
C HIS A 84 -10.94 16.92 -11.74
N LEU A 85 -10.32 15.86 -12.27
CA LEU A 85 -8.85 15.74 -12.37
C LEU A 85 -8.22 16.90 -13.17
N GLN A 86 -8.82 17.24 -14.32
CA GLN A 86 -8.35 18.36 -15.16
C GLN A 86 -8.46 19.72 -14.45
N ILE A 87 -9.56 19.97 -13.74
CA ILE A 87 -9.77 21.23 -13.00
C ILE A 87 -8.74 21.36 -11.87
N ASN A 88 -8.45 20.27 -11.18
CA ASN A 88 -7.52 20.27 -10.05
C ASN A 88 -6.06 20.10 -10.47
N GLY A 89 -5.79 19.88 -11.76
CA GLY A 89 -4.43 19.68 -12.28
C GLY A 89 -3.73 18.45 -11.72
N SER A 90 -4.47 17.39 -11.42
CA SER A 90 -3.94 16.12 -10.89
C SER A 90 -4.29 14.96 -11.82
N THR A 91 -3.49 13.91 -11.77
CA THR A 91 -3.75 12.62 -12.39
C THR A 91 -4.41 11.67 -11.41
N HIS A 92 -4.90 10.52 -11.89
CA HIS A 92 -5.45 9.50 -11.00
C HIS A 92 -4.34 8.83 -10.18
N ASP A 93 -3.22 8.49 -10.84
CA ASP A 93 -2.02 7.91 -10.22
C ASP A 93 -1.48 8.76 -9.06
N GLU A 94 -1.35 10.09 -9.25
CA GLU A 94 -0.88 10.99 -8.18
C GLU A 94 -1.81 10.98 -6.95
N VAL A 95 -3.12 10.84 -7.17
CA VAL A 95 -4.10 10.79 -6.08
C VAL A 95 -4.04 9.44 -5.36
N GLU A 96 -3.82 8.35 -6.09
CA GLU A 96 -3.58 7.03 -5.49
C GLU A 96 -2.27 7.00 -4.69
N ASP A 97 -1.18 7.57 -5.24
CA ASP A 97 0.11 7.69 -4.56
C ASP A 97 -0.02 8.48 -3.25
N HIS A 98 -0.76 9.58 -3.24
CA HIS A 98 -1.05 10.33 -2.02
C HIS A 98 -1.85 9.53 -0.99
N ALA A 99 -2.81 8.71 -1.41
CA ALA A 99 -3.56 7.84 -0.52
C ALA A 99 -2.66 6.76 0.09
N VAL A 100 -1.80 6.13 -0.72
CA VAL A 100 -0.81 5.13 -0.28
C VAL A 100 0.19 5.73 0.70
N GLN A 101 0.71 6.93 0.42
CA GLN A 101 1.62 7.63 1.33
C GLN A 101 0.94 7.92 2.68
N SER A 102 -0.32 8.35 2.65
CA SER A 102 -1.08 8.63 3.87
C SER A 102 -1.32 7.36 4.71
N ILE A 103 -1.56 6.22 4.05
CA ILE A 103 -1.65 4.89 4.66
C ILE A 103 -0.32 4.50 5.31
N ALA A 104 0.79 4.64 4.59
CA ALA A 104 2.12 4.29 5.09
C ALA A 104 2.46 5.08 6.37
N GLU A 105 2.25 6.40 6.36
CA GLU A 105 2.44 7.25 7.54
C GLU A 105 1.60 6.79 8.74
N PHE A 106 0.35 6.40 8.49
CA PHE A 106 -0.55 5.93 9.52
C PHE A 106 -0.07 4.62 10.13
N ILE A 107 0.40 3.67 9.31
CA ILE A 107 0.94 2.40 9.79
C ILE A 107 2.18 2.63 10.64
N SER A 108 3.15 3.41 10.17
CA SER A 108 4.37 3.73 10.92
C SER A 108 4.06 4.38 12.27
N THR A 109 3.11 5.31 12.30
CA THR A 109 2.67 5.96 13.54
C THR A 109 1.97 4.98 14.49
N SER A 110 1.12 4.09 13.94
CA SER A 110 0.30 3.16 14.73
C SER A 110 1.10 2.00 15.32
N LEU A 111 2.19 1.59 14.67
CA LEU A 111 3.06 0.50 15.14
C LEU A 111 4.12 0.95 16.16
N GLY A 112 4.18 2.26 16.47
CA GLY A 112 5.17 2.79 17.41
C GLY A 112 6.61 2.71 16.89
N GLU A 113 6.79 2.62 15.57
CA GLU A 113 8.10 2.74 14.96
C GLU A 113 8.57 4.19 15.09
N SER A 114 9.36 4.45 16.14
CA SER A 114 10.18 5.65 16.24
C SER A 114 10.98 5.78 14.94
N LEU A 115 10.71 6.84 14.16
CA LEU A 115 11.49 7.21 12.98
C LEU A 115 12.96 7.41 13.38
N HIS A 116 13.75 6.35 13.30
CA HIS A 116 15.20 6.42 13.31
C HIS A 116 15.84 5.64 12.15
N SER A 117 15.07 5.37 11.11
CA SER A 117 15.58 5.19 9.76
C SER A 117 14.64 5.90 8.79
N GLU A 118 15.18 6.84 8.02
CA GLU A 118 14.49 7.49 6.93
C GLU A 118 14.09 6.43 5.89
N VAL A 119 12.82 6.02 5.86
CA VAL A 119 12.29 5.26 4.73
C VAL A 119 12.06 6.26 3.61
N SER A 120 13.07 6.38 2.74
CA SER A 120 13.03 7.24 1.56
C SER A 120 12.08 6.66 0.50
N SER A 121 10.89 7.24 0.38
CA SER A 121 9.84 6.91 -0.61
C SER A 121 10.23 7.11 -2.10
N THR A 122 11.51 7.10 -2.48
CA THR A 122 11.89 7.11 -3.92
C THR A 122 13.20 6.41 -4.25
N LYS A 123 13.76 5.60 -3.34
CA LYS A 123 14.94 4.80 -3.68
C LYS A 123 14.61 3.33 -3.53
N TRP A 124 14.20 2.71 -4.63
CA TRP A 124 14.62 1.32 -4.85
C TRP A 124 16.13 1.35 -4.71
N GLU A 125 16.67 0.88 -3.59
CA GLU A 125 18.11 0.68 -3.51
C GLU A 125 18.44 -0.30 -4.61
N PHE A 126 19.11 0.18 -5.66
CA PHE A 126 19.45 -0.66 -6.79
C PHE A 126 20.26 -1.83 -6.25
N ILE A 127 19.65 -3.02 -6.26
CA ILE A 127 20.35 -4.22 -5.83
C ILE A 127 21.35 -4.54 -6.93
N THR A 128 22.60 -4.17 -6.70
CA THR A 128 23.71 -4.51 -7.58
C THR A 128 24.21 -5.90 -7.22
N MET A 129 24.05 -6.83 -8.15
CA MET A 129 24.70 -8.14 -8.11
C MET A 129 25.97 -8.09 -8.95
N THR A 130 27.02 -8.76 -8.51
CA THR A 130 28.22 -8.98 -9.33
C THR A 130 27.86 -9.87 -10.53
N GLY A 131 28.68 -9.83 -11.59
CA GLY A 131 28.45 -10.69 -12.76
C GLY A 131 28.42 -12.18 -12.44
N GLN A 132 29.15 -12.62 -11.39
CA GLN A 132 29.14 -14.00 -10.93
C GLN A 132 27.85 -14.34 -10.17
N GLU A 133 27.37 -13.44 -9.31
CA GLU A 133 26.09 -13.60 -8.62
C GLU A 133 24.94 -13.64 -9.64
N GLU A 134 24.91 -12.72 -10.60
CA GLU A 134 23.91 -12.67 -11.67
C GLU A 134 23.89 -13.95 -12.49
N ASP A 135 25.05 -14.42 -12.98
CA ASP A 135 25.15 -15.67 -13.74
C ASP A 135 24.69 -16.89 -12.93
N LEU A 136 25.02 -16.93 -11.63
CA LEU A 136 24.57 -18.01 -10.75
C LEU A 136 23.05 -17.96 -10.54
N ILE A 137 22.46 -16.78 -10.32
CA ILE A 137 21.01 -16.59 -10.21
C ILE A 137 20.32 -17.07 -11.48
N TYR A 138 20.80 -16.68 -12.66
CA TYR A 138 20.22 -17.12 -13.94
C TYR A 138 20.29 -18.64 -14.14
N ARG A 139 21.44 -19.25 -13.87
CA ARG A 139 21.62 -20.71 -14.01
C ARG A 139 20.76 -21.47 -13.01
N MET A 140 20.70 -21.00 -11.77
CA MET A 140 19.88 -21.62 -10.73
C MET A 140 18.39 -21.47 -11.03
N TYR A 141 17.93 -20.29 -11.44
CA TYR A 141 16.53 -20.07 -11.82
C TYR A 141 16.09 -20.99 -12.97
N ARG A 142 16.95 -21.22 -13.97
CA ARG A 142 16.67 -22.19 -15.04
C ARG A 142 16.50 -23.63 -14.55
N LEU A 143 17.13 -23.99 -13.43
CA LEU A 143 17.11 -25.34 -12.88
C LEU A 143 16.00 -25.54 -11.84
N VAL A 144 15.75 -24.56 -10.99
CA VAL A 144 14.86 -24.68 -9.82
C VAL A 144 13.70 -23.69 -9.79
N GLY A 145 13.59 -22.79 -10.78
CA GLY A 145 12.58 -21.75 -10.83
C GLY A 145 12.79 -20.65 -9.79
N ASP A 146 11.68 -20.09 -9.30
CA ASP A 146 11.56 -19.01 -8.31
C ASP A 146 11.79 -19.46 -6.86
N ARG A 147 12.48 -20.58 -6.65
CA ARG A 147 12.82 -21.07 -5.30
C ARG A 147 14.00 -20.30 -4.71
N TRP A 148 13.78 -19.03 -4.41
CA TRP A 148 14.79 -18.05 -4.00
C TRP A 148 15.62 -18.48 -2.80
N ASP A 149 15.02 -19.15 -1.80
CA ASP A 149 15.75 -19.69 -0.65
C ASP A 149 16.85 -20.68 -1.05
N LEU A 150 16.58 -21.53 -2.05
CA LEU A 150 17.58 -22.48 -2.56
C LEU A 150 18.70 -21.79 -3.33
N ILE A 151 18.37 -20.69 -4.01
CA ILE A 151 19.34 -19.88 -4.76
C ILE A 151 20.20 -19.07 -3.79
N ALA A 152 19.59 -18.46 -2.77
CA ALA A 152 20.25 -17.73 -1.69
C ALA A 152 21.23 -18.60 -0.91
N GLY A 153 20.89 -19.87 -0.66
CA GLY A 153 21.79 -20.84 -0.03
C GLY A 153 23.09 -21.10 -0.81
N ARG A 154 23.22 -20.63 -2.06
CA ARG A 154 24.42 -20.72 -2.90
C ARG A 154 25.13 -19.37 -3.12
N LEU A 155 24.56 -18.27 -2.62
CA LEU A 155 25.07 -16.91 -2.77
C LEU A 155 25.44 -16.36 -1.39
N PRO A 156 26.71 -16.53 -0.95
CA PRO A 156 27.12 -16.08 0.37
C PRO A 156 26.93 -14.56 0.51
N GLY A 157 26.24 -14.15 1.56
CA GLY A 157 25.94 -12.73 1.81
C GLY A 157 24.70 -12.21 1.09
N ARG A 158 23.95 -13.04 0.36
CA ARG A 158 22.66 -12.70 -0.23
C ARG A 158 21.53 -13.47 0.40
N ASN A 159 20.38 -12.81 0.54
CA ASN A 159 19.14 -13.45 0.97
C ASN A 159 18.14 -13.61 -0.18
N ALA A 160 17.08 -14.39 0.06
CA ALA A 160 16.05 -14.69 -0.93
C ALA A 160 15.36 -13.42 -1.45
N ASP A 161 15.00 -12.51 -0.57
CA ASP A 161 14.30 -11.26 -0.91
C ASP A 161 15.14 -10.36 -1.83
N GLU A 162 16.46 -10.28 -1.59
CA GLU A 162 17.38 -9.51 -2.44
C GLU A 162 17.46 -10.08 -3.85
N ILE A 163 17.48 -11.41 -3.98
CA ILE A 163 17.56 -12.11 -5.26
C ILE A 163 16.25 -11.97 -6.03
N GLU A 164 15.11 -12.12 -5.36
CA GLU A 164 13.79 -11.91 -5.94
C GLU A 164 13.64 -10.47 -6.48
N ARG A 165 13.98 -9.48 -5.64
CA ARG A 165 13.94 -8.06 -6.04
C ARG A 165 14.87 -7.78 -7.21
N PHE A 166 16.10 -8.30 -7.20
CA PHE A 166 17.02 -8.21 -8.33
C PHE A 166 16.42 -8.81 -9.61
N TRP A 167 15.81 -9.99 -9.51
CA TRP A 167 15.19 -10.68 -10.64
C TRP A 167 14.02 -9.87 -11.23
N ILE A 168 13.13 -9.37 -10.38
CA ILE A 168 12.01 -8.51 -10.76
C ILE A 168 12.53 -7.23 -11.42
N MET A 169 13.53 -6.57 -10.84
CA MET A 169 14.15 -5.37 -11.43
C MET A 169 14.74 -5.62 -12.82
N LYS A 170 15.32 -6.81 -13.07
CA LYS A 170 15.96 -7.16 -14.35
C LYS A 170 14.97 -7.65 -15.42
N HIS A 171 13.83 -8.21 -15.04
CA HIS A 171 12.91 -8.93 -15.95
C HIS A 171 11.47 -8.44 -15.97
N SER A 172 11.09 -7.49 -15.11
CA SER A 172 9.76 -6.90 -15.18
C SER A 172 9.70 -5.83 -16.28
N GLN A 173 8.74 -5.99 -17.20
CA GLN A 173 8.45 -5.05 -18.30
C GLN A 173 8.15 -3.62 -17.81
N VAL A 174 7.73 -3.48 -16.54
CA VAL A 174 7.42 -2.19 -15.90
C VAL A 174 8.67 -1.33 -15.68
N PHE A 175 9.88 -1.90 -15.67
CA PHE A 175 11.14 -1.16 -15.46
C PHE A 175 11.96 -0.94 -16.73
N ASP A 176 11.43 -1.29 -17.91
CA ASP A 176 12.13 -1.09 -19.19
C ASP A 176 12.43 0.40 -19.47
N GLU A 177 11.51 1.31 -19.07
CA GLU A 177 11.67 2.75 -19.26
C GLU A 177 12.78 3.36 -18.38
N LYS A 178 12.92 2.90 -17.13
CA LYS A 178 13.96 3.38 -16.20
C LYS A 178 15.36 2.88 -16.56
N ARG A 179 15.47 1.72 -17.24
CA ARG A 179 16.76 1.17 -17.73
C ARG A 179 17.36 1.98 -18.87
N ASN A 180 16.54 2.65 -19.67
CA ASN A 180 17.01 3.48 -20.78
C ASN A 180 17.52 4.86 -20.33
N GLN A 181 17.05 5.38 -19.19
CA GLN A 181 17.59 6.62 -18.60
C GLN A 181 18.97 6.41 -17.96
N ALA A 182 19.19 5.30 -17.24
CA ALA A 182 20.47 5.02 -16.57
C ALA A 182 21.61 4.60 -17.53
N LYS A 183 21.32 4.28 -18.80
CA LYS A 183 22.33 3.96 -19.82
C LYS A 183 22.78 5.16 -20.65
N ASN A 184 22.12 6.32 -20.51
CA ASN A 184 22.39 7.54 -21.25
C ASN A 184 22.93 8.68 -20.37
N SER A 185 23.42 8.37 -19.17
CA SER A 185 24.17 9.28 -18.27
C SER A 185 25.52 8.65 -17.95
#